data_AF-A0A828YWE6-F1
#
_entry.id   AF-A0A828YWE6-F1
#
_cell.length_a   1.000
_cell.length_b   1.000
_cell.length_c   1.000
_cell.angle_alpha   90.00
_cell.angle_beta   90.00
_cell.angle_gamma   90.00
#
_symmetry.space_group_name_H-M   'P 1'
#
loop_
_entity.id
_entity.type
_entity.pdbx_description
1 polymer ?
#
loop_
_entity_poly.entity_id
_entity_poly.type
_entity_poly.pdbx_seq_one_letter_code
_entity_poly.pdbx_strand_id
1 'polypeptide(L)'
;MTQNSNQDFDGIRQEDNPLPTWWQWIFLLTILFSILYAIYFHQFSNWKQDVAYELEVKEHEKKFPKAIAVTSSDGSNPFRGNESAIMEGEKTFQTTCAACHGLTGQGLVGPSLMDREWIHGSTDSQVYINIMKGIANDKIKLGRGPMPPHENSLGSEKVYQVMAWIASQNASLKAVR
;
A
#
# COMPACT_ATOMS: atom_id res chain seq x y z
N MET A 1 -0.36 -53.96 16.28
CA MET A 1 -1.71 -53.38 16.45
C MET A 1 -2.53 -53.86 15.28
N THR A 2 -3.32 -54.91 15.46
CA THR A 2 -4.19 -55.47 14.41
C THR A 2 -5.47 -54.65 14.38
N GLN A 3 -5.62 -53.75 13.40
CA GLN A 3 -6.85 -52.98 13.21
C GLN A 3 -7.96 -53.96 12.85
N ASN A 4 -8.91 -54.18 13.76
CA ASN A 4 -10.05 -55.05 13.51
C ASN A 4 -11.01 -54.26 12.62
N SER A 5 -11.09 -54.60 11.33
CA SER A 5 -11.95 -53.96 10.32
C SER A 5 -13.46 -54.02 10.63
N ASN A 6 -13.83 -54.67 11.74
CA ASN A 6 -15.19 -54.77 12.26
C ASN A 6 -15.47 -53.87 13.48
N GLN A 7 -14.62 -52.90 13.79
CA GLN A 7 -14.91 -51.89 14.81
C GLN A 7 -15.69 -50.72 14.20
N ASP A 8 -16.97 -50.63 14.57
CA ASP A 8 -17.86 -49.52 14.20
C ASP A 8 -17.64 -48.37 15.17
N PHE A 9 -17.35 -47.18 14.64
CA PHE A 9 -17.32 -45.94 15.42
C PHE A 9 -18.45 -45.05 14.94
N ASP A 10 -19.48 -44.86 15.76
CA ASP A 10 -20.64 -44.00 15.44
C ASP A 10 -21.30 -44.35 14.09
N GLY A 11 -21.44 -45.65 13.80
CA GLY A 11 -22.03 -46.15 12.56
C GLY A 11 -21.13 -46.07 11.31
N ILE A 12 -19.89 -45.60 11.44
CA ILE A 12 -18.89 -45.55 10.35
C ILE A 12 -17.90 -46.71 10.50
N ARG A 13 -17.69 -47.44 9.40
CA ARG A 13 -16.74 -48.55 9.28
C ARG A 13 -15.49 -48.11 8.53
N GLN A 14 -14.33 -48.54 9.01
CA GLN A 14 -13.04 -48.31 8.36
C GLN A 14 -12.60 -49.58 7.66
N GLU A 15 -12.49 -49.53 6.33
CA GLU A 15 -12.02 -50.64 5.52
C GLU A 15 -10.48 -50.69 5.51
N ASP A 16 -9.92 -51.89 5.67
CA ASP A 16 -8.48 -52.14 5.55
C ASP A 16 -8.10 -52.38 4.07
N ASN A 17 -8.31 -51.35 3.25
CA ASN A 17 -7.97 -51.39 1.83
C ASN A 17 -6.51 -50.98 1.62
N PRO A 18 -5.78 -51.62 0.70
CA PRO A 18 -4.44 -51.17 0.36
C PRO A 18 -4.50 -49.76 -0.24
N LEU A 19 -3.46 -48.96 0.05
CA LEU A 19 -3.32 -47.63 -0.52
C LEU A 19 -3.32 -47.71 -2.06
N PRO A 20 -4.01 -46.79 -2.77
CA PRO A 20 -4.01 -46.79 -4.22
C PRO A 20 -2.58 -46.71 -4.78
N THR A 21 -2.24 -47.58 -5.72
CA THR A 21 -0.88 -47.68 -6.27
C THR A 21 -0.40 -46.36 -6.86
N TRP A 22 -1.27 -45.61 -7.55
CA TRP A 22 -0.94 -44.29 -8.10
C TRP A 22 -0.59 -43.27 -7.01
N TRP A 23 -1.26 -43.34 -5.84
CA TRP A 23 -1.00 -42.46 -4.71
C TRP A 23 0.38 -42.76 -4.11
N GLN A 24 0.73 -44.04 -3.98
CA GLN A 24 2.05 -44.45 -3.51
C GLN A 24 3.17 -43.95 -4.44
N TRP A 25 2.97 -44.01 -5.76
CA TRP A 25 3.92 -43.46 -6.72
C TRP A 25 4.07 -41.95 -6.58
N ILE A 26 2.97 -41.19 -6.45
CA ILE A 26 3.05 -39.74 -6.20
C ILE A 26 3.81 -39.46 -4.91
N PHE A 27 3.50 -40.18 -3.83
CA PHE A 27 4.20 -40.05 -2.55
C PHE A 27 5.71 -40.26 -2.71
N LEU A 28 6.13 -41.36 -3.34
CA LEU A 28 7.55 -41.65 -3.57
C LEU A 28 8.21 -40.65 -4.52
N LEU A 29 7.51 -40.17 -5.55
CA LEU A 29 8.00 -39.15 -6.48
C LEU A 29 8.23 -37.81 -5.77
N THR A 30 7.36 -37.40 -4.84
CA THR A 30 7.57 -36.17 -4.07
C THR A 30 8.79 -36.27 -3.16
N ILE A 31 9.03 -37.45 -2.56
CA ILE A 31 10.25 -37.70 -1.77
C ILE A 31 11.48 -37.60 -2.67
N LEU A 32 11.48 -38.29 -3.82
CA LEU A 32 12.57 -38.23 -4.78
C LEU A 32 12.83 -36.79 -5.26
N PHE A 33 11.77 -36.06 -5.63
CA PHE A 33 11.86 -34.67 -6.05
C PHE A 33 12.47 -33.78 -4.96
N SER A 34 12.04 -33.94 -3.71
CA SER A 34 12.56 -33.14 -2.59
C SER A 34 14.07 -33.33 -2.38
N ILE A 35 14.55 -34.58 -2.46
CA ILE A 35 15.98 -34.91 -2.35
C ILE A 35 16.76 -34.32 -3.52
N LEU A 36 16.29 -34.50 -4.75
CA LEU A 36 16.94 -33.96 -5.94
C LEU A 36 16.97 -32.42 -5.92
N TYR A 37 15.88 -31.79 -5.48
CA TYR A 37 15.78 -30.34 -5.35
C TYR A 37 16.78 -29.80 -4.33
N ALA A 38 16.84 -30.41 -3.14
CA ALA A 38 17.79 -30.01 -2.10
C ALA A 38 19.25 -30.13 -2.57
N ILE A 39 19.61 -31.26 -3.18
CA ILE A 39 20.96 -31.47 -3.75
C ILE A 39 21.25 -30.42 -4.83
N TYR A 40 20.31 -30.19 -5.75
CA TYR A 40 20.50 -29.22 -6.82
C TYR A 40 20.71 -27.80 -6.26
N PHE A 41 19.83 -27.33 -5.39
CA PHE A 41 19.89 -25.95 -4.89
C PHE A 41 21.01 -25.69 -3.89
N HIS A 42 21.48 -26.69 -3.14
CA HIS A 42 22.58 -26.51 -2.18
C HIS A 42 23.97 -26.82 -2.75
N GLN A 43 24.10 -27.71 -3.74
CA GLN A 43 25.41 -28.13 -4.27
C GLN A 43 25.71 -27.57 -5.66
N PHE A 44 24.71 -27.38 -6.51
CA PHE A 44 24.92 -27.05 -7.92
C PHE A 44 24.38 -25.69 -8.35
N SER A 45 23.34 -25.18 -7.67
CA SER A 45 22.73 -23.91 -8.01
C SER A 45 23.54 -22.74 -7.46
N ASN A 46 23.80 -21.76 -8.32
CA ASN A 46 24.34 -20.46 -7.92
C ASN A 46 23.23 -19.41 -7.71
N TRP A 47 21.96 -19.83 -7.72
CA TRP A 47 20.83 -18.92 -7.52
C TRP A 47 20.73 -18.52 -6.05
N LYS A 48 21.00 -17.24 -5.77
CA LYS A 48 20.88 -16.66 -4.43
C LYS A 48 19.77 -15.62 -4.41
N GLN A 49 18.96 -15.66 -3.36
CA GLN A 49 17.78 -14.78 -3.21
C GLN A 49 18.16 -13.30 -3.11
N ASP A 50 19.30 -12.97 -2.51
CA ASP A 50 19.82 -11.61 -2.39
C ASP A 50 20.10 -10.99 -3.77
N VAL A 51 20.78 -11.73 -4.67
CA VAL A 51 21.06 -11.28 -6.03
C VAL A 51 19.77 -11.12 -6.84
N ALA A 52 18.85 -12.08 -6.72
CA ALA A 52 17.54 -12.00 -7.39
C ALA A 52 16.75 -10.75 -6.94
N TYR A 53 16.72 -10.51 -5.62
CA TYR A 53 16.08 -9.35 -5.03
C TYR A 53 16.74 -8.03 -5.49
N GLU A 54 18.06 -7.94 -5.47
CA GLU A 54 18.76 -6.75 -5.94
C GLU A 54 18.49 -6.44 -7.42
N LEU A 55 18.38 -7.46 -8.26
CA LEU A 55 18.04 -7.30 -9.67
C LEU A 55 16.60 -6.79 -9.84
N GLU A 56 15.65 -7.36 -9.10
CA GLU A 56 14.25 -6.92 -9.09
C GLU A 56 14.13 -5.47 -8.62
N VAL A 57 14.80 -5.10 -7.52
CA VAL A 57 14.83 -3.71 -7.03
C VAL A 57 15.44 -2.78 -8.06
N LYS A 58 16.56 -3.14 -8.70
CA LYS A 58 17.19 -2.32 -9.75
C LYS A 58 16.26 -2.15 -10.95
N GLU A 59 15.53 -3.18 -11.35
CA GLU A 59 14.55 -3.09 -12.43
C GLU A 59 13.36 -2.21 -12.03
N HIS A 60 12.87 -2.35 -10.79
CA HIS A 60 11.82 -1.52 -10.25
C HIS A 60 12.24 -0.05 -10.16
N GLU A 61 13.44 0.26 -9.69
CA GLU A 61 13.96 1.64 -9.64
C GLU A 61 14.15 2.25 -11.04
N LYS A 62 14.48 1.45 -12.06
CA LYS A 62 14.50 1.92 -13.45
C LYS A 62 13.11 2.23 -13.98
N LYS A 63 12.12 1.40 -13.65
CA LYS A 63 10.74 1.56 -14.10
C LYS A 63 10.01 2.66 -13.33
N PHE A 64 10.37 2.85 -12.07
CA PHE A 64 9.81 3.81 -11.14
C PHE A 64 10.95 4.60 -10.50
N PRO A 65 11.57 5.53 -11.24
CA PRO A 65 12.61 6.37 -10.68
C PRO A 65 12.08 7.06 -9.43
N LYS A 66 12.87 7.08 -8.35
CA LYS A 66 12.50 7.82 -7.14
C LYS A 66 12.23 9.27 -7.54
N ALA A 67 10.99 9.71 -7.34
CA ALA A 67 10.59 11.08 -7.61
C ALA A 67 11.56 12.00 -6.84
N ILE A 68 12.21 12.91 -7.56
CA ILE A 68 13.04 13.93 -6.94
C ILE A 68 12.11 14.70 -6.01
N ALA A 69 12.53 14.88 -4.75
CA ALA A 69 11.74 15.63 -3.79
C ALA A 69 11.54 17.06 -4.34
N VAL A 70 10.35 17.32 -4.88
CA VAL A 70 9.89 18.66 -5.21
C VAL A 70 9.89 19.44 -3.90
N THR A 71 10.60 20.56 -3.87
CA THR A 71 10.68 21.45 -2.72
C THR A 71 10.07 22.80 -3.10
N SER A 72 9.48 23.46 -2.12
CA SER A 72 8.99 24.82 -2.25
C SER A 72 9.97 25.75 -1.56
N SER A 73 10.39 26.81 -2.25
CA SER A 73 11.33 27.81 -1.71
C SER A 73 10.64 28.83 -0.81
N ASP A 74 9.38 29.17 -1.09
CA ASP A 74 8.58 30.19 -0.38
C ASP A 74 7.44 29.59 0.47
N GLY A 75 7.30 28.25 0.45
CA GLY A 75 6.24 27.52 1.14
C GLY A 75 4.94 27.40 0.35
N SER A 76 4.87 27.96 -0.87
CA SER A 76 3.75 27.79 -1.79
C SER A 76 3.82 26.49 -2.58
N ASN A 77 2.68 25.99 -3.05
CA ASN A 77 2.64 24.83 -3.92
C ASN A 77 3.16 25.20 -5.33
N PRO A 78 4.28 24.63 -5.80
CA PRO A 78 4.84 24.95 -7.12
C PRO A 78 3.97 24.49 -8.29
N PHE A 79 3.00 23.59 -8.06
CA PHE A 79 2.07 23.11 -9.09
C PHE A 79 0.73 23.85 -9.11
N ARG A 80 0.58 24.94 -8.34
CA ARG A 80 -0.69 25.68 -8.29
C ARG A 80 -1.05 26.22 -9.68
N GLY A 81 -2.24 25.85 -10.17
CA GLY A 81 -2.72 26.24 -11.50
C GLY A 81 -2.14 25.45 -12.67
N ASN A 82 -1.28 24.44 -12.42
CA ASN A 82 -0.80 23.55 -13.48
C ASN A 82 -1.86 22.49 -13.79
N GLU A 83 -2.46 22.53 -14.98
CA GLU A 83 -3.57 21.65 -15.38
C GLU A 83 -3.20 20.16 -15.30
N SER A 84 -1.99 19.79 -15.74
CA SER A 84 -1.52 18.41 -15.71
C SER A 84 -1.38 17.89 -14.26
N ALA A 85 -0.80 18.72 -13.38
CA ALA A 85 -0.65 18.39 -11.97
C ALA A 85 -2.00 18.33 -11.24
N ILE A 86 -2.96 19.18 -11.61
CA ILE A 86 -4.33 19.15 -11.08
C ILE A 86 -5.02 17.84 -11.47
N MET A 87 -4.91 17.40 -12.73
CA MET A 87 -5.49 16.13 -13.18
C MET A 87 -4.88 14.91 -12.47
N GLU A 88 -3.55 14.85 -12.33
CA GLU A 88 -2.90 13.76 -11.60
C GLU A 88 -3.20 13.83 -10.08
N GLY A 89 -3.32 15.04 -9.54
CA GLY A 89 -3.74 15.31 -8.18
C GLY A 89 -5.14 14.78 -7.89
N GLU A 90 -6.09 14.99 -8.80
CA GLU A 90 -7.44 14.45 -8.70
C GLU A 90 -7.43 12.92 -8.61
N LYS A 91 -6.71 12.26 -9.52
CA LYS A 91 -6.60 10.80 -9.56
C LYS A 91 -5.99 10.25 -8.27
N THR A 92 -4.95 10.91 -7.77
CA THR A 92 -4.31 10.55 -6.49
C THR A 92 -5.27 10.77 -5.32
N PHE A 93 -6.01 11.88 -5.32
CA PHE A 93 -7.02 12.17 -4.29
C PHE A 93 -8.13 11.11 -4.26
N GLN A 94 -8.67 10.75 -5.41
CA GLN A 94 -9.74 9.74 -5.55
C GLN A 94 -9.32 8.37 -5.03
N THR A 95 -8.05 7.99 -5.22
CA THR A 95 -7.54 6.67 -4.83
C THR A 95 -7.03 6.62 -3.39
N THR A 96 -6.53 7.73 -2.85
CA THR A 96 -5.82 7.74 -1.56
C THR A 96 -6.57 8.50 -0.46
N CYS A 97 -7.24 9.59 -0.80
CA CYS A 97 -7.79 10.54 0.18
C CYS A 97 -9.32 10.44 0.32
N ALA A 98 -10.01 10.10 -0.77
CA ALA A 98 -11.47 10.14 -0.85
C ALA A 98 -12.18 9.20 0.14
N ALA A 99 -11.54 8.10 0.57
CA ALA A 99 -12.11 7.20 1.56
C ALA A 99 -12.39 7.89 2.91
N CYS A 100 -11.58 8.90 3.28
CA CYS A 100 -11.72 9.64 4.53
C CYS A 100 -12.27 11.05 4.33
N HIS A 101 -11.95 11.70 3.21
CA HIS A 101 -12.34 13.09 2.93
C HIS A 101 -13.50 13.20 1.92
N GLY A 102 -14.07 12.09 1.45
CA GLY A 102 -15.14 12.06 0.45
C GLY A 102 -14.64 12.26 -0.98
N LEU A 103 -15.42 11.82 -1.97
CA LEU A 103 -15.05 11.85 -3.39
C LEU A 103 -14.75 13.25 -3.93
N THR A 104 -15.42 14.28 -3.40
CA THR A 104 -15.24 15.68 -3.79
C THR A 104 -14.55 16.49 -2.69
N GLY A 105 -13.92 15.84 -1.71
CA GLY A 105 -13.33 16.52 -0.55
C GLY A 105 -14.36 17.10 0.44
N GLN A 106 -15.62 16.70 0.37
CA GLN A 106 -16.71 17.20 1.22
C GLN A 106 -16.64 16.75 2.69
N GLY A 107 -15.73 15.84 3.03
CA GLY A 107 -15.55 15.29 4.37
C GLY A 107 -16.40 14.04 4.64
N LEU A 108 -15.83 13.13 5.44
CA LEU A 108 -16.48 11.94 6.01
C LEU A 108 -15.93 11.74 7.43
N VAL A 109 -14.96 10.84 7.57
CA VAL A 109 -14.17 10.62 8.79
C VAL A 109 -13.20 11.78 9.01
N GLY A 110 -12.56 12.24 7.93
CA GLY A 110 -11.78 13.47 7.88
C GLY A 110 -12.68 14.69 7.68
N PRO A 111 -12.18 15.90 8.02
CA PRO A 111 -12.90 17.15 7.77
C PRO A 111 -13.12 17.38 6.26
N SER A 112 -14.10 18.24 5.94
CA SER A 112 -14.24 18.81 4.60
C SER A 112 -12.99 19.62 4.26
N LEU A 113 -12.48 19.41 3.06
CA LEU A 113 -11.39 20.19 2.45
C LEU A 113 -11.94 21.28 1.52
N MET A 114 -13.26 21.36 1.37
CA MET A 114 -13.96 22.35 0.55
C MET A 114 -14.55 23.50 1.39
N ASP A 115 -14.54 23.36 2.71
CA ASP A 115 -14.99 24.40 3.63
C ASP A 115 -14.01 25.58 3.64
N ARG A 116 -14.49 26.74 4.10
CA ARG A 116 -13.64 27.92 4.29
C ARG A 116 -12.80 27.87 5.56
N GLU A 117 -13.17 27.01 6.49
CA GLU A 117 -12.52 26.86 7.79
C GLU A 117 -11.58 25.66 7.81
N TRP A 118 -10.37 25.87 8.31
CA TRP A 118 -9.33 24.83 8.36
C TRP A 118 -8.90 24.58 9.80
N ILE A 119 -9.04 23.34 10.25
CA ILE A 119 -8.75 22.95 11.65
C ILE A 119 -7.25 22.80 11.97
N HIS A 120 -6.43 22.55 10.94
CA HIS A 120 -4.99 22.33 11.05
C HIS A 120 -4.17 23.31 10.18
N GLY A 121 -4.74 24.48 9.89
CA GLY A 121 -4.10 25.51 9.07
C GLY A 121 -4.52 25.48 7.60
N SER A 122 -4.49 26.64 6.95
CA SER A 122 -5.06 26.88 5.62
C SER A 122 -4.04 27.37 4.59
N THR A 123 -2.74 27.24 4.88
CA THR A 123 -1.68 27.58 3.92
C THR A 123 -1.11 26.32 3.29
N ASP A 124 -0.56 26.43 2.07
CA ASP A 124 0.05 25.30 1.36
C ASP A 124 1.10 24.60 2.24
N SER A 125 2.02 25.35 2.85
CA SER A 125 3.01 24.78 3.77
C SER A 125 2.40 23.99 4.94
N GLN A 126 1.31 24.48 5.54
CA GLN A 126 0.64 23.79 6.65
C GLN A 126 -0.05 22.50 6.17
N VAL A 127 -0.80 22.59 5.07
CA VAL A 127 -1.49 21.44 4.49
C VAL A 127 -0.50 20.39 3.99
N TYR A 128 0.61 20.81 3.38
CA TYR A 128 1.71 19.93 2.98
C TYR A 128 2.26 19.15 4.18
N ILE A 129 2.57 19.84 5.28
CA ILE A 129 3.06 19.18 6.51
C ILE A 129 2.03 18.19 7.05
N ASN A 130 0.74 18.57 7.08
CA ASN A 130 -0.34 17.70 7.53
C ASN A 130 -0.43 16.43 6.67
N ILE A 131 -0.26 16.53 5.35
CA ILE A 131 -0.29 15.37 4.46
C ILE A 131 0.97 14.51 4.62
N MET A 132 2.15 15.14 4.66
CA MET A 132 3.42 14.42 4.75
C MET A 132 3.57 13.68 6.09
N LYS A 133 3.23 14.35 7.21
CA LYS A 133 3.45 13.86 8.57
C LYS A 133 2.20 13.29 9.24
N GLY A 134 1.03 13.47 8.63
CA GLY A 134 -0.24 13.02 9.21
C GLY A 134 -0.67 13.83 10.43
N ILE A 135 -1.82 13.47 10.98
CA ILE A 135 -2.38 14.00 12.22
C ILE A 135 -2.58 12.84 13.19
N ALA A 136 -1.79 12.83 14.26
CA ALA A 136 -1.85 11.80 15.30
C ALA A 136 -3.12 11.94 16.17
N ASN A 137 -3.49 10.86 16.85
CA ASN A 137 -4.69 10.77 17.68
C ASN A 137 -4.79 11.85 18.77
N ASP A 138 -3.68 12.28 19.34
CA ASP A 138 -3.62 13.32 20.37
C ASP A 138 -3.84 14.75 19.82
N LYS A 139 -3.74 14.91 18.50
CA LYS A 139 -3.87 16.20 17.81
C LYS A 139 -5.18 16.38 17.07
N ILE A 140 -6.05 15.37 17.06
CA ILE A 140 -7.36 15.46 16.39
C ILE A 140 -8.22 16.56 17.00
N LYS A 141 -9.03 17.21 16.17
CA LYS A 141 -9.97 18.26 16.58
C LYS A 141 -11.37 17.93 16.08
N LEU A 142 -12.38 18.45 16.78
CA LEU A 142 -13.79 18.35 16.39
C LEU A 142 -14.29 16.92 16.14
N GLY A 143 -13.76 15.93 16.88
CA GLY A 143 -14.18 14.52 16.77
C GLY A 143 -13.80 13.84 15.45
N ARG A 144 -12.88 14.41 14.66
CA ARG A 144 -12.38 13.81 13.41
C ARG A 144 -11.37 12.70 13.69
N GLY A 145 -11.25 11.76 12.75
CA GLY A 145 -10.27 10.67 12.83
C GLY A 145 -8.82 11.14 12.63
N PRO A 146 -7.82 10.35 13.04
CA PRO A 146 -6.43 10.61 12.72
C PRO A 146 -6.19 10.54 11.21
N MET A 147 -5.19 11.27 10.73
CA MET A 147 -4.75 11.23 9.34
C MET A 147 -3.39 10.49 9.27
N PRO A 148 -3.24 9.43 8.47
CA PRO A 148 -1.95 8.75 8.33
C PRO A 148 -0.92 9.62 7.60
N PRO A 149 0.39 9.47 7.88
CA PRO A 149 1.45 10.15 7.14
C PRO A 149 1.59 9.59 5.73
N HIS A 150 1.72 10.47 4.73
CA HIS A 150 1.88 10.07 3.33
C HIS A 150 3.28 10.30 2.74
N GLU A 151 4.26 10.69 3.55
CA GLU A 151 5.63 10.94 3.07
C GLU A 151 6.26 9.76 2.33
N ASN A 152 6.06 8.54 2.85
CA ASN A 152 6.64 7.32 2.27
C ASN A 152 5.74 6.68 1.19
N SER A 153 4.44 6.99 1.16
CA SER A 153 3.50 6.40 0.22
C SER A 153 3.36 7.21 -1.07
N LEU A 154 3.42 8.55 -0.98
CA LEU A 154 3.18 9.44 -2.12
C LEU A 154 4.43 10.21 -2.55
N GLY A 155 5.27 10.64 -1.60
CA GLY A 155 6.36 11.59 -1.86
C GLY A 155 5.85 13.01 -2.14
N SER A 156 6.76 13.98 -2.19
CA SER A 156 6.38 15.41 -2.22
C SER A 156 5.69 15.84 -3.51
N GLU A 157 6.07 15.28 -4.65
CA GLU A 157 5.48 15.62 -5.96
C GLU A 157 3.98 15.33 -5.98
N LYS A 158 3.58 14.09 -5.66
CA LYS A 158 2.16 13.70 -5.62
C LYS A 158 1.37 14.46 -4.56
N VAL A 159 1.98 14.76 -3.42
CA VAL A 159 1.34 15.59 -2.40
C VAL A 159 1.05 16.99 -2.93
N TYR A 160 2.02 17.63 -3.62
CA TYR A 160 1.78 18.93 -4.25
C TYR A 160 0.76 18.87 -5.39
N GLN A 161 0.71 17.78 -6.16
CA GLN A 161 -0.34 17.56 -7.17
C GLN A 161 -1.74 17.50 -6.53
N VAL A 162 -1.91 16.70 -5.47
CA VAL A 162 -3.17 16.64 -4.71
C VAL A 162 -3.56 18.01 -4.15
N MET A 163 -2.60 18.73 -3.56
CA MET A 163 -2.83 20.09 -3.08
C MET A 163 -3.20 21.06 -4.19
N ALA A 164 -2.66 20.89 -5.41
CA ALA A 164 -2.98 21.75 -6.55
C ALA A 164 -4.44 21.55 -6.97
N TRP A 165 -4.92 20.31 -6.97
CA TRP A 165 -6.33 19.99 -7.18
C TRP A 165 -7.23 20.55 -6.06
N ILE A 166 -6.86 20.40 -4.79
CA ILE A 166 -7.63 21.00 -3.68
C ILE A 166 -7.69 22.53 -3.85
N ALA A 167 -6.58 23.18 -4.19
CA ALA A 167 -6.52 24.62 -4.39
C ALA A 167 -7.35 25.09 -5.61
N SER A 168 -7.52 24.26 -6.64
CA SER A 168 -8.39 24.59 -7.78
C SER A 168 -9.88 24.49 -7.43
N GLN A 169 -10.24 23.66 -6.46
CA GLN A 169 -11.63 23.52 -5.98
C GLN A 169 -11.97 24.48 -4.83
N ASN A 170 -11.00 24.84 -4.00
CA ASN A 170 -11.21 25.65 -2.80
C ASN A 170 -10.23 26.83 -2.71
N ALA A 171 -10.73 28.02 -3.05
CA ALA A 171 -9.98 29.26 -2.99
C ALA A 171 -9.55 29.69 -1.56
N SER A 172 -10.09 29.08 -0.50
CA SER A 172 -9.69 29.36 0.87
C SER A 172 -8.31 28.77 1.23
N LEU A 173 -7.79 27.84 0.44
CA LEU A 173 -6.42 27.33 0.54
C LEU A 173 -5.42 28.38 -0.01
N LYS A 174 -4.62 28.94 0.89
CA LYS A 174 -3.71 30.05 0.62
C LYS A 174 -2.33 29.56 0.20
N ALA A 175 -1.76 30.18 -0.82
CA ALA A 175 -0.42 29.84 -1.30
C ALA A 175 0.67 30.09 -0.24
N VAL A 176 0.64 31.27 0.39
CA VAL A 176 1.57 31.66 1.47
C VAL A 176 0.78 32.43 2.52
N ARG A 177 1.40 32.65 3.69
CA ARG A 177 0.80 33.34 4.85
C ARG A 177 0.31 34.75 4.53
#